data_AF-I4G283-F1
#
_entry.id   AF-I4G283-F1
#
_cell.length_a   1.000
_cell.length_b   1.000
_cell.length_c   1.000
_cell.angle_alpha   90.00
_cell.angle_beta   90.00
_cell.angle_gamma   90.00
#
_symmetry.space_group_name_H-M   'P 1'
#
loop_
_entity.id
_entity.type
_entity.pdbx_description
1 polymer ?
#
loop_
_entity_poly.entity_id
_entity_poly.type
_entity_poly.pdbx_seq_one_letter_code
_entity_poly.pdbx_strand_id
1 'polypeptide(L)'
;MKLRQPRYSKEEFARRGNHLYESQIRSQVEEGNHGKIVAIDIETGAFEVADDIVTASEHLLAKYPDAQTWFIRIGHRAVYHFGARSLRETL
;
A
#
# COMPACT_ATOMS: atom_id res chain seq x y z
N MET A 1 -8.54 -17.07 9.60
CA MET A 1 -7.72 -15.84 9.55
C MET A 1 -7.36 -15.43 10.97
N LYS A 2 -6.09 -15.13 11.28
CA LYS A 2 -5.74 -14.47 12.56
C LYS A 2 -6.34 -13.07 12.55
N LEU A 3 -6.98 -12.65 13.64
CA LEU A 3 -7.39 -11.26 13.85
C LEU A 3 -6.13 -10.38 13.94
N ARG A 4 -5.90 -9.53 12.93
CA ARG A 4 -4.79 -8.58 12.90
C ARG A 4 -5.24 -7.28 13.55
N GLN A 5 -4.74 -7.00 14.75
CA GLN A 5 -4.94 -5.71 15.39
C GLN A 5 -3.81 -4.75 14.97
N PRO A 6 -4.12 -3.50 14.60
CA PRO A 6 -3.11 -2.49 14.37
C PRO A 6 -2.23 -2.32 15.60
N ARG A 7 -0.90 -2.38 15.43
CA ARG A 7 0.07 -2.21 16.52
C ARG A 7 0.34 -0.75 16.89
N TYR A 8 -0.07 0.17 16.03
CA TYR A 8 0.16 1.61 16.18
C TYR A 8 -1.13 2.40 16.00
N SER A 9 -1.10 3.67 16.43
CA SER A 9 -2.14 4.62 16.05
C SER A 9 -2.16 4.80 14.53
N LYS A 10 -3.27 5.31 14.00
CA LYS A 10 -3.41 5.53 12.55
C LYS A 10 -2.36 6.52 12.03
N GLU A 11 -2.05 7.54 12.81
CA GLU A 11 -1.07 8.59 12.48
C GLU A 11 0.34 8.00 12.42
N GLU A 12 0.71 7.19 13.40
CA GLU A 12 2.01 6.54 13.44
C GLU A 12 2.16 5.50 12.32
N PHE A 13 1.09 4.74 12.07
CA PHE A 13 1.03 3.77 10.98
C PHE A 13 1.27 4.44 9.62
N ALA A 14 0.57 5.56 9.35
CA ALA A 14 0.74 6.35 8.14
C ALA A 14 2.15 6.96 8.04
N ARG A 15 2.68 7.49 9.15
CA ARG A 15 4.03 8.07 9.20
C ARG A 15 5.09 7.04 8.82
N ARG A 16 5.02 5.84 9.40
CA ARG A 16 5.96 4.74 9.12
C ARG A 16 5.88 4.27 7.68
N GLY A 17 4.66 3.99 7.20
CA GLY A 17 4.45 3.55 5.83
C GLY A 17 4.94 4.57 4.80
N ASN A 18 4.64 5.85 4.99
CA ASN A 18 5.13 6.92 4.12
C ASN A 18 6.66 7.08 4.18
N HIS A 19 7.25 6.99 5.37
CA HIS A 19 8.69 7.06 5.52
C HIS A 19 9.41 5.93 4.77
N LEU A 20 8.93 4.68 4.91
CA LEU A 20 9.48 3.53 4.17
C LEU A 20 9.35 3.72 2.65
N TYR A 21 8.20 4.21 2.20
CA TYR A 21 8.00 4.48 0.78
C TYR A 21 8.99 5.51 0.25
N GLU A 22 9.03 6.70 0.83
CA GLU A 22 9.85 7.80 0.33
C GLU A 22 11.35 7.52 0.47
N SER A 23 11.79 6.89 1.57
CA SER A 23 13.23 6.71 1.83
C SER A 23 13.84 5.51 1.12
N GLN A 24 13.07 4.45 0.84
CA GLN A 24 13.63 3.17 0.41
C GLN A 24 12.94 2.59 -0.82
N ILE A 25 11.61 2.65 -0.91
CA ILE A 25 10.86 1.86 -1.89
C ILE A 25 10.61 2.65 -3.19
N ARG A 26 10.37 3.95 -3.09
CA ARG A 26 9.96 4.82 -4.20
C ARG A 26 10.89 4.72 -5.41
N SER A 27 12.20 4.82 -5.19
CA SER A 27 13.21 4.74 -6.25
C SER A 27 13.27 3.38 -6.93
N GLN A 28 12.79 2.31 -6.28
CA GLN A 28 12.78 0.95 -6.82
C GLN A 28 11.52 0.66 -7.65
N VAL A 29 10.41 1.34 -7.35
CA VAL A 29 9.09 0.97 -7.90
C VAL A 29 8.47 2.01 -8.82
N GLU A 30 8.91 3.27 -8.81
CA GLU A 30 8.22 4.32 -9.59
C GLU A 30 8.30 4.11 -11.11
N GLU A 31 9.46 3.71 -11.63
CA GLU A 31 9.63 3.51 -13.07
C GLU A 31 8.76 2.35 -13.57
N GLY A 32 7.86 2.64 -14.53
CA GLY A 32 7.00 1.64 -15.16
C GLY A 32 5.79 1.16 -14.34
N ASN A 33 5.59 1.64 -13.10
CA ASN A 33 4.46 1.21 -12.25
C ASN A 33 3.51 2.34 -11.83
N HIS A 34 3.53 3.47 -12.54
CA HIS A 34 2.58 4.56 -12.27
C HIS A 34 1.13 4.04 -12.24
N GLY A 35 0.40 4.39 -11.19
CA GLY A 35 -1.00 3.97 -10.99
C GLY A 35 -1.19 2.61 -10.32
N LYS A 36 -0.16 1.76 -10.25
CA LYS A 36 -0.20 0.48 -9.51
C LYS A 36 -0.18 0.70 -7.99
N ILE A 37 -0.50 -0.36 -7.25
CA ILE A 37 -0.45 -0.39 -5.79
C ILE A 37 0.85 -1.01 -5.32
N VAL A 38 1.50 -0.35 -4.36
CA VAL A 38 2.50 -0.99 -3.51
C VAL A 38 1.89 -1.27 -2.13
N ALA A 39 1.98 -2.52 -1.70
CA ALA A 39 1.65 -2.97 -0.35
C ALA A 39 2.96 -3.11 0.45
N ILE A 40 3.04 -2.46 1.60
CA ILE A 40 4.27 -2.37 2.42
C ILE A 40 3.97 -2.92 3.80
N ASP A 41 4.75 -3.88 4.28
CA ASP A 41 4.75 -4.23 5.69
C ASP A 41 5.54 -3.18 6.49
N ILE A 42 4.84 -2.39 7.32
CA ILE A 42 5.48 -1.28 8.05
C ILE A 42 6.46 -1.73 9.15
N GLU A 43 6.45 -3.02 9.50
CA GLU A 43 7.37 -3.58 10.50
C GLU A 43 8.74 -3.89 9.89
N THR A 44 8.75 -4.34 8.64
CA THR A 44 9.95 -4.92 8.00
C THR A 44 10.43 -4.14 6.78
N GLY A 45 9.57 -3.31 6.17
CA GLY A 45 9.84 -2.68 4.88
C GLY A 45 9.67 -3.62 3.68
N ALA A 46 9.30 -4.89 3.90
CA ALA A 46 8.97 -5.79 2.81
C ALA A 46 7.78 -5.25 2.00
N PHE A 47 7.84 -5.35 0.68
CA PHE A 47 6.81 -4.80 -0.18
C PHE A 47 6.51 -5.67 -1.39
N GLU A 48 5.31 -5.50 -1.93
CA GLU A 48 4.85 -6.11 -3.18
C GLU A 48 4.14 -5.06 -4.02
N VAL A 49 4.26 -5.17 -5.35
CA VAL A 49 3.60 -4.28 -6.31
C VAL A 49 2.62 -5.09 -7.15
N ALA A 50 1.39 -4.60 -7.29
CA ALA A 50 0.37 -5.18 -8.17
C ALA A 50 -0.60 -4.11 -8.69
N ASP A 51 -1.46 -4.48 -9.64
CA ASP A 51 -2.39 -3.54 -10.27
C ASP A 51 -3.51 -3.06 -9.33
N ASP A 52 -3.83 -3.84 -8.30
CA ASP A 52 -4.88 -3.55 -7.32
C ASP A 52 -4.47 -3.93 -5.88
N ILE A 53 -5.26 -3.45 -4.91
CA ILE A 53 -4.98 -3.61 -3.48
C ILE A 53 -5.08 -5.06 -3.04
N VAL A 54 -6.03 -5.82 -3.58
CA VAL A 54 -6.27 -7.21 -3.17
C VAL A 54 -5.07 -8.04 -3.58
N THR A 55 -4.67 -7.97 -4.85
CA THR A 55 -3.52 -8.72 -5.37
C THR A 55 -2.22 -8.35 -4.64
N ALA A 56 -1.96 -7.05 -4.43
CA ALA A 56 -0.76 -6.60 -3.71
C ALA A 56 -0.73 -7.11 -2.26
N SER A 57 -1.88 -7.08 -1.58
CA SER A 57 -2.04 -7.60 -0.22
C SER A 57 -1.84 -9.11 -0.16
N GLU A 58 -2.43 -9.86 -1.08
CA GLU A 58 -2.31 -11.33 -1.15
C GLU A 58 -0.85 -11.75 -1.36
N HIS A 59 -0.15 -11.12 -2.31
CA HIS A 59 1.26 -11.40 -2.54
C HIS A 59 2.11 -11.13 -1.29
N LEU A 60 1.87 -9.99 -0.62
CA LEU A 60 2.63 -9.63 0.57
C LEU A 60 2.34 -10.61 1.71
N LEU A 61 1.07 -10.93 1.95
CA LEU A 61 0.64 -11.80 3.03
C LEU A 61 0.99 -13.28 2.81
N ALA A 62 1.16 -13.72 1.56
CA ALA A 62 1.68 -15.04 1.26
C ALA A 62 3.12 -15.23 1.77
N LYS A 63 3.93 -14.17 1.74
CA LYS A 63 5.33 -14.17 2.21
C LYS A 63 5.45 -13.73 3.67
N TYR A 64 4.61 -12.79 4.11
CA TYR A 64 4.62 -12.18 5.43
C TYR A 64 3.23 -12.24 6.08
N PRO A 65 2.81 -13.41 6.63
CA PRO A 65 1.43 -13.61 7.11
C PRO A 65 0.96 -12.67 8.21
N ASP A 66 1.91 -12.13 8.99
CA ASP A 66 1.68 -11.24 10.14
C ASP A 66 1.97 -9.75 9.83
N ALA A 67 2.11 -9.37 8.55
CA ALA A 67 2.41 -8.00 8.12
C ALA A 67 1.39 -6.97 8.62
N GLN A 68 1.88 -5.75 8.90
CA GLN A 68 1.09 -4.55 9.15
C GLN A 68 1.05 -3.72 7.85
N THR A 69 0.09 -4.01 6.96
CA THR A 69 0.14 -3.52 5.58
C THR A 69 -0.30 -2.05 5.44
N TRP A 70 0.57 -1.22 4.85
CA TRP A 70 0.27 0.13 4.34
C TRP A 70 0.24 0.10 2.81
N PHE A 71 -0.68 0.85 2.21
CA PHE A 71 -0.86 0.88 0.75
C PHE A 71 -0.58 2.27 0.20
N ILE A 72 0.10 2.34 -0.94
CA ILE A 72 0.31 3.56 -1.71
C ILE A 72 -0.01 3.27 -3.17
N ARG A 73 -0.67 4.21 -3.84
CA ARG A 73 -0.81 4.19 -5.29
C ARG A 73 0.34 4.99 -5.90
N ILE A 74 1.21 4.31 -6.63
CA ILE A 74 2.47 4.85 -7.13
C ILE A 74 2.18 6.04 -8.05
N GLY A 75 2.81 7.19 -7.77
CA GLY A 75 2.60 8.43 -8.51
C GLY A 75 1.35 9.23 -8.12
N HIS A 76 0.57 8.81 -7.12
CA HIS A 76 -0.63 9.51 -6.65
C HIS A 76 -0.53 9.91 -5.17
N ARG A 77 -1.23 11.00 -4.81
CA ARG A 77 -1.28 11.51 -3.42
C ARG A 77 -2.15 10.67 -2.48
N ALA A 78 -3.04 9.85 -3.02
CA ALA A 78 -3.96 9.01 -2.26
C ALA A 78 -4.21 7.70 -3.00
N VAL A 79 -4.46 6.63 -2.25
CA VAL A 79 -4.75 5.30 -2.81
C VAL A 79 -6.09 5.29 -3.56
N TYR A 80 -7.09 5.97 -3.00
CA TYR A 80 -8.41 6.20 -3.59
C TYR A 80 -8.79 7.68 -3.46
N HIS A 81 -9.63 8.13 -4.38
CA HIS A 81 -10.27 9.44 -4.32
C HIS A 81 -11.79 9.24 -4.33
N PHE A 82 -12.47 9.71 -3.28
CA PHE A 82 -13.93 9.63 -3.16
C PHE A 82 -14.53 11.01 -3.41
N GLY A 83 -15.46 11.13 -4.36
CA GLY A 83 -16.15 12.39 -4.69
C GLY A 83 -17.03 12.27 -5.94
N ALA A 84 -17.74 13.32 -6.35
CA ALA A 84 -18.67 13.25 -7.50
C ALA A 84 -18.04 12.72 -8.82
N ARG A 85 -16.71 12.79 -8.94
CA ARG A 85 -15.94 12.26 -10.08
C ARG A 85 -15.64 10.75 -9.98
N SER A 86 -15.74 10.12 -8.81
CA SER A 86 -15.49 8.68 -8.62
C SER A 86 -16.68 7.79 -9.01
N LEU A 87 -17.81 8.38 -9.44
CA LEU A 87 -19.00 7.67 -9.94
C LEU A 87 -18.97 7.37 -11.44
N ARG A 88 -17.91 7.77 -12.16
CA ARG A 88 -17.77 7.46 -13.58
C ARG A 88 -16.72 6.37 -13.78
N GLU A 89 -17.13 5.12 -13.63
CA GLU A 89 -16.57 3.97 -14.33
C GLU A 89 -17.45 2.74 -14.11
N THR A 90 -18.62 2.76 -14.77
CA THR A 90 -19.31 1.55 -15.22
C THR A 90 -20.14 1.95 -16.45
N LEU A 91 -19.58 1.75 -17.64
CA LEU A 91 -20.33 1.50 -18.87
C LEU A 91 -19.75 0.23 -19.48
#